data_AF-A0A3M7DP65-F1
#
_entry.id   AF-A0A3M7DP65-F1
#
_cell.length_a   1.000
_cell.length_b   1.000
_cell.length_c   1.000
_cell.angle_alpha   90.00
_cell.angle_beta   90.00
_cell.angle_gamma   90.00
#
_symmetry.space_group_name_H-M   'P 1'
#
loop_
_entity.id
_entity.type
_entity.pdbx_description
1 polymer ?
#
loop_
_entity_poly.entity_id
_entity_poly.type
_entity_poly.pdbx_seq_one_letter_code
_entity_poly.pdbx_strand_id
1 'polypeptide(L)'
;MTAATKYAERSIPRISLADFSNRIDEVTTQIVHAAETDGFFSLTDTGISIDEIEAIFRTSESFFDLPDEVKATVPFTHKNVGWEKKSQIRPSTGFPDQKESYQLQFGANMADKWISPAHLPSFQSDAKAFMHKAQSLSEKLMLCFARGLGFPDDYFIKAHDISRPDCQSVLRLLHYFAVDRSAGPLSESFYRAGAHADWDLLTLLFQRPGQSGLEICPGREAVTSFGMGDTWTKIDFAPGDIVCNIGDLLMSWSDDRFKSTFHRVKAPSEEGDYFGPRYSIAFFNQPCTDCEIQGPKGKYPRVTGAEFTKAAMERNFAALKAKKEEMGREQQAVGASAQVGVVS
;
A
#
# COMPACT_ATOMS: atom_id res chain seq x y z
N MET A 1 9.49 -23.47 16.30
CA MET A 1 10.40 -22.54 15.60
C MET A 1 9.79 -22.28 14.24
N THR A 2 9.42 -21.05 13.94
CA THR A 2 9.01 -20.67 12.57
C THR A 2 10.25 -20.73 11.67
N ALA A 3 10.06 -21.15 10.42
CA ALA A 3 11.16 -21.28 9.47
C ALA A 3 11.61 -19.89 9.00
N ALA A 4 12.92 -19.69 8.88
CA ALA A 4 13.50 -18.46 8.35
C ALA A 4 12.86 -18.07 7.00
N THR A 5 12.64 -16.77 6.79
CA THR A 5 12.11 -16.26 5.50
C THR A 5 13.06 -16.69 4.38
N LYS A 6 12.54 -17.35 3.33
CA LYS A 6 13.34 -17.64 2.14
C LYS A 6 13.34 -16.39 1.26
N TYR A 7 14.52 -15.96 0.83
CA TYR A 7 14.67 -14.86 -0.11
C TYR A 7 15.08 -15.36 -1.49
N ALA A 8 14.64 -14.65 -2.53
CA ALA A 8 15.22 -14.73 -3.85
C ALA A 8 15.70 -13.35 -4.30
N GLU A 9 16.88 -13.33 -4.92
CA GLU A 9 17.34 -12.16 -5.64
C GLU A 9 16.55 -12.03 -6.94
N ARG A 10 15.68 -11.02 -6.97
CA ARG A 10 14.95 -10.58 -8.15
C ARG A 10 15.08 -9.07 -8.21
N SER A 11 15.23 -8.53 -9.41
CA SER A 11 15.07 -7.09 -9.62
C SER A 11 13.64 -6.83 -10.08
N ILE A 12 13.04 -5.75 -9.61
CA ILE A 12 11.82 -5.23 -10.22
C ILE A 12 12.22 -4.37 -11.44
N PRO A 13 11.41 -4.35 -12.51
CA PRO A 13 11.67 -3.47 -13.65
C PRO A 13 11.82 -2.01 -13.19
N ARG A 14 12.82 -1.30 -13.73
CA ARG A 14 13.06 0.12 -13.48
C ARG A 14 12.82 0.89 -14.78
N ILE A 15 11.78 1.71 -14.80
CA ILE A 15 11.21 2.34 -15.99
C ILE A 15 11.42 3.86 -15.91
N SER A 16 11.97 4.45 -16.96
CA SER A 16 12.14 5.90 -17.08
C SER A 16 10.98 6.54 -17.80
N LEU A 17 10.41 7.58 -17.18
CA LEU A 17 9.37 8.43 -17.76
C LEU A 17 9.96 9.69 -18.44
N ALA A 18 11.28 9.72 -18.66
CA ALA A 18 11.92 10.80 -19.41
C ALA A 18 11.35 10.88 -20.82
N ASP A 19 11.03 12.10 -21.24
CA ASP A 19 10.43 12.37 -22.55
C ASP A 19 9.14 11.58 -22.81
N PHE A 20 8.32 11.38 -21.76
CA PHE A 20 7.11 10.55 -21.78
C PHE A 20 6.22 10.77 -23.00
N SER A 21 5.97 12.02 -23.39
CA SER A 21 5.07 12.33 -24.50
C SER A 21 5.55 11.78 -25.84
N ASN A 22 6.86 11.80 -26.10
CA ASN A 22 7.43 11.28 -27.35
C ASN A 22 7.72 9.77 -27.27
N ARG A 23 7.88 9.22 -26.06
CA ARG A 23 8.17 7.80 -25.81
C ARG A 23 6.98 6.99 -25.30
N ILE A 24 5.77 7.52 -25.44
CA ILE A 24 4.58 6.98 -24.79
C ILE A 24 4.31 5.51 -25.13
N ASP A 25 4.57 5.08 -26.36
CA ASP A 25 4.35 3.69 -26.79
C ASP A 25 5.40 2.72 -26.24
N GLU A 26 6.65 3.16 -26.17
CA GLU A 26 7.76 2.41 -25.54
C GLU A 26 7.49 2.24 -24.04
N VAL A 27 7.19 3.36 -23.35
CA VAL A 27 6.90 3.39 -21.92
C VAL A 27 5.66 2.54 -21.61
N THR A 28 4.62 2.62 -22.44
CA THR A 28 3.42 1.78 -22.32
C THR A 28 3.79 0.30 -22.41
N THR A 29 4.63 -0.08 -23.38
CA THR A 29 5.07 -1.47 -23.54
C THR A 29 5.81 -1.98 -22.31
N GLN A 30 6.72 -1.17 -21.73
CA GLN A 30 7.47 -1.53 -20.53
C GLN A 30 6.57 -1.65 -19.28
N ILE A 31 5.66 -0.70 -19.09
CA ILE A 31 4.71 -0.70 -17.95
C ILE A 31 3.76 -1.90 -18.04
N VAL A 32 3.21 -2.16 -19.23
CA VAL A 32 2.31 -3.30 -19.46
C VAL A 32 3.03 -4.62 -19.20
N HIS A 33 4.26 -4.76 -19.70
CA HIS A 33 5.07 -5.95 -19.45
C HIS A 33 5.31 -6.16 -17.95
N ALA A 34 5.79 -5.13 -17.24
CA ALA A 34 6.03 -5.21 -15.80
C ALA A 34 4.75 -5.52 -15.00
N ALA A 35 3.60 -4.99 -15.42
CA ALA A 35 2.32 -5.28 -14.80
C ALA A 35 1.85 -6.74 -15.04
N GLU A 36 2.17 -7.33 -16.20
CA GLU A 36 1.86 -8.73 -16.52
C GLU A 36 2.76 -9.74 -15.79
N THR A 37 4.04 -9.40 -15.57
CA THR A 37 5.04 -10.33 -15.05
C THR A 37 5.29 -10.18 -13.56
N ASP A 38 5.41 -8.94 -13.07
CA ASP A 38 5.90 -8.65 -11.72
C ASP A 38 4.82 -8.04 -10.82
N GLY A 39 3.92 -7.25 -11.41
CA GLY A 39 2.94 -6.46 -10.65
C GLY A 39 3.54 -5.31 -9.83
N PHE A 40 4.86 -5.13 -9.92
CA PHE A 40 5.66 -4.12 -9.25
C PHE A 40 6.74 -3.60 -10.20
N PHE A 41 7.03 -2.31 -10.14
CA PHE A 41 8.15 -1.69 -10.87
C PHE A 41 8.57 -0.39 -10.20
N SER A 42 9.81 0.04 -10.43
CA SER A 42 10.32 1.36 -10.04
C SER A 42 10.18 2.34 -11.19
N LEU A 43 9.81 3.59 -10.87
CA LEU A 43 9.66 4.70 -11.79
C LEU A 43 10.72 5.75 -11.54
N THR A 44 11.26 6.27 -12.63
CA THR A 44 12.33 7.28 -12.65
C THR A 44 11.98 8.40 -13.61
N ASP A 45 12.63 9.56 -13.49
CA ASP A 45 12.38 10.73 -14.33
C ASP A 45 10.89 11.13 -14.34
N THR A 46 10.23 10.98 -13.18
CA THR A 46 8.76 11.06 -13.05
C THR A 46 8.22 12.48 -13.18
N GLY A 47 9.10 13.48 -13.02
CA GLY A 47 8.77 14.89 -12.90
C GLY A 47 8.52 15.35 -11.47
N ILE A 48 8.59 14.45 -10.47
CA ILE A 48 8.60 14.80 -9.05
C ILE A 48 10.06 14.81 -8.59
N SER A 49 10.55 15.95 -8.12
CA SER A 49 11.95 16.07 -7.71
C SER A 49 12.21 15.41 -6.35
N ILE A 50 13.48 15.08 -6.08
CA ILE A 50 13.89 14.57 -4.76
C ILE A 50 13.52 15.58 -3.66
N ASP A 51 13.70 16.87 -3.90
CA ASP A 51 13.36 17.92 -2.93
C ASP A 51 11.85 17.98 -2.61
N GLU A 52 11.01 17.69 -3.61
CA GLU A 52 9.55 17.64 -3.44
C GLU A 52 9.11 16.40 -2.66
N ILE A 53 9.75 15.25 -2.92
CA ILE A 53 9.56 14.02 -2.14
C ILE A 53 10.00 14.28 -0.68
N GLU A 54 11.18 14.86 -0.47
CA GLU A 54 11.66 15.18 0.88
C GLU A 54 10.81 16.26 1.57
N ALA A 55 10.23 17.20 0.82
CA ALA A 55 9.30 18.18 1.37
C ALA A 55 8.06 17.51 1.97
N ILE A 56 7.43 16.58 1.25
CA ILE A 56 6.25 15.88 1.80
C ILE A 56 6.62 14.96 2.96
N PHE A 57 7.83 14.38 2.98
CA PHE A 57 8.30 13.64 4.16
C PHE A 57 8.46 14.56 5.38
N ARG A 58 9.02 15.76 5.23
CA ARG A 58 9.07 16.75 6.31
C ARG A 58 7.68 17.17 6.78
N THR A 59 6.74 17.40 5.85
CA THR A 59 5.34 17.69 6.19
C THR A 59 4.72 16.54 6.98
N SER A 60 4.97 15.29 6.58
CA SER A 60 4.52 14.09 7.29
C SER A 60 5.11 13.98 8.69
N GLU A 61 6.42 14.15 8.84
CA GLU A 61 7.11 14.13 10.13
C GLU A 61 6.55 15.21 11.06
N SER A 62 6.36 16.44 10.55
CA SER A 62 5.81 17.55 11.36
C SER A 62 4.44 17.24 11.97
N PHE A 63 3.62 16.43 11.30
CA PHE A 63 2.36 15.95 11.85
C PHE A 63 2.57 14.87 12.90
N PHE A 64 3.43 13.89 12.64
CA PHE A 64 3.65 12.78 13.58
C PHE A 64 4.39 13.20 14.85
N ASP A 65 5.17 14.27 14.79
CA ASP A 65 5.83 14.91 15.95
C ASP A 65 4.86 15.66 16.87
N LEU A 66 3.62 15.90 16.45
CA LEU A 66 2.59 16.50 17.32
C LEU A 66 2.22 15.55 18.47
N PRO A 67 1.79 16.09 19.63
CA PRO A 67 1.22 15.28 20.69
C PRO A 67 0.03 14.44 20.21
N ASP A 68 -0.14 13.24 20.78
CA ASP A 68 -1.21 12.32 20.38
C ASP A 68 -2.60 12.95 20.58
N GLU A 69 -2.80 13.77 21.62
CA GLU A 69 -4.06 14.49 21.86
C GLU A 69 -4.39 15.49 20.75
N VAL A 70 -3.37 16.08 20.11
CA VAL A 70 -3.55 16.99 18.97
C VAL A 70 -3.85 16.18 17.72
N LYS A 71 -3.12 15.10 17.45
CA LYS A 71 -3.39 14.21 16.31
C LYS A 71 -4.78 13.56 16.39
N ALA A 72 -5.24 13.25 17.61
CA ALA A 72 -6.56 12.69 17.88
C ALA A 72 -7.73 13.64 17.53
N THR A 73 -7.48 14.93 17.26
CA THR A 73 -8.51 15.87 16.80
C THR A 73 -9.01 15.58 15.38
N VAL A 74 -8.26 14.80 14.61
CA VAL A 74 -8.61 14.38 13.24
C VAL A 74 -8.74 12.86 13.15
N PRO A 75 -9.65 12.21 13.89
CA PRO A 75 -9.67 10.75 14.02
C PRO A 75 -10.02 10.06 12.69
N PHE A 76 -9.42 8.89 12.48
CA PHE A 76 -9.73 8.02 11.34
C PHE A 76 -11.21 7.63 11.29
N THR A 77 -11.76 7.51 10.08
CA THR A 77 -13.16 7.15 9.86
C THR A 77 -13.32 6.00 8.86
N HIS A 78 -14.52 5.42 8.83
CA HIS A 78 -14.88 4.39 7.83
C HIS A 78 -14.78 4.86 6.38
N LYS A 79 -14.60 6.17 6.13
CA LYS A 79 -14.38 6.75 4.81
C LYS A 79 -12.91 6.81 4.40
N ASN A 80 -12.02 6.16 5.15
CA ASN A 80 -10.58 6.08 4.89
C ASN A 80 -9.89 7.46 4.87
N VAL A 81 -10.23 8.30 5.85
CA VAL A 81 -9.65 9.64 6.10
C VAL A 81 -9.43 9.83 7.59
N GLY A 82 -8.44 10.66 7.96
CA GLY A 82 -8.10 10.95 9.36
C GLY A 82 -6.92 10.13 9.87
N TRP A 83 -6.59 10.26 11.15
CA TRP A 83 -5.43 9.67 11.80
C TRP A 83 -5.79 8.45 12.65
N GLU A 84 -4.97 7.42 12.56
CA GLU A 84 -5.04 6.23 13.41
C GLU A 84 -3.65 5.82 13.92
N LYS A 85 -3.61 5.26 15.13
CA LYS A 85 -2.39 4.76 15.77
C LYS A 85 -2.65 3.41 16.43
N LYS A 86 -1.82 2.41 16.12
CA LYS A 86 -1.91 1.06 16.68
C LYS A 86 -3.32 0.42 16.61
N SER A 87 -4.11 0.79 15.61
CA SER A 87 -5.52 0.36 15.44
C SER A 87 -5.66 -1.04 14.81
N GLN A 88 -4.66 -1.48 14.04
CA GLN A 88 -4.70 -2.73 13.29
C GLN A 88 -4.05 -3.87 14.08
N ILE A 89 -4.86 -4.69 14.75
CA ILE A 89 -4.43 -5.91 15.44
C ILE A 89 -4.37 -7.06 14.44
N ARG A 90 -3.18 -7.64 14.24
CA ARG A 90 -3.05 -8.80 13.34
C ARG A 90 -3.40 -10.08 14.09
N PRO A 91 -4.21 -10.96 13.50
CA PRO A 91 -4.48 -12.26 14.08
C PRO A 91 -3.17 -12.98 14.38
N SER A 92 -2.25 -13.10 13.40
CA SER A 92 -0.96 -13.83 13.51
C SER A 92 -0.07 -13.49 14.70
N THR A 93 -0.20 -12.30 15.27
CA THR A 93 0.66 -11.85 16.38
C THR A 93 -0.13 -11.59 17.66
N GLY A 94 -1.42 -11.27 17.56
CA GLY A 94 -2.19 -10.73 18.67
C GLY A 94 -1.78 -9.31 19.09
N PHE A 95 -0.80 -8.67 18.43
CA PHE A 95 -0.30 -7.33 18.75
C PHE A 95 -0.72 -6.32 17.68
N PRO A 96 -0.98 -5.05 18.05
CA PRO A 96 -1.21 -4.00 17.08
C PRO A 96 0.06 -3.69 16.28
N ASP A 97 -0.09 -3.42 14.98
CA ASP A 97 0.98 -2.87 14.14
C ASP A 97 1.60 -1.66 14.87
N GLN A 98 2.93 -1.65 15.04
CA GLN A 98 3.66 -0.53 15.66
C GLN A 98 3.83 0.62 14.68
N LYS A 99 2.70 1.18 14.25
CA LYS A 99 2.63 2.30 13.31
C LYS A 99 1.51 3.26 13.68
N GLU A 100 1.62 4.45 13.13
CA GLU A 100 0.52 5.39 12.97
C GLU A 100 0.45 5.85 11.51
N SER A 101 -0.72 6.35 11.11
CA SER A 101 -0.94 6.82 9.75
C SER A 101 -1.98 7.93 9.69
N TYR A 102 -1.89 8.76 8.66
CA TYR A 102 -2.86 9.82 8.38
C TYR A 102 -3.26 9.74 6.90
N GLN A 103 -4.54 9.49 6.66
CA GLN A 103 -5.12 9.36 5.34
C GLN A 103 -5.76 10.68 4.89
N LEU A 104 -5.35 11.16 3.71
CA LEU A 104 -5.76 12.44 3.11
C LEU A 104 -6.41 12.19 1.74
N GLN A 105 -7.54 12.82 1.47
CA GLN A 105 -8.27 12.75 0.19
C GLN A 105 -8.47 14.14 -0.41
N PHE A 106 -8.84 14.21 -1.69
CA PHE A 106 -9.24 15.47 -2.34
C PHE A 106 -10.68 15.89 -2.01
N GLY A 107 -11.55 14.90 -1.81
CA GLY A 107 -13.00 15.08 -1.74
C GLY A 107 -13.54 15.63 -0.41
N ALA A 108 -14.87 15.68 -0.34
CA ALA A 108 -15.63 16.28 0.77
C ALA A 108 -15.41 15.56 2.11
N ASN A 109 -14.93 14.31 2.11
CA ASN A 109 -14.62 13.56 3.32
C ASN A 109 -13.53 14.23 4.17
N MET A 110 -12.72 15.13 3.58
CA MET A 110 -11.67 15.84 4.31
C MET A 110 -12.12 17.15 4.96
N ALA A 111 -13.39 17.57 4.83
CA ALA A 111 -13.86 18.89 5.27
C ALA A 111 -13.52 19.21 6.74
N ASP A 112 -13.61 18.23 7.63
CA ASP A 112 -13.33 18.33 9.06
C ASP A 112 -12.22 17.34 9.51
N LYS A 113 -11.35 16.95 8.57
CA LYS A 113 -10.28 15.97 8.81
C LYS A 113 -8.90 16.52 8.52
N TRP A 114 -8.77 17.79 8.17
CA TRP A 114 -7.46 18.46 8.13
C TRP A 114 -7.04 18.90 9.53
N ILE A 115 -5.75 18.73 9.83
CA ILE A 115 -5.19 19.23 11.09
C ILE A 115 -5.33 20.75 11.12
N SER A 116 -5.67 21.29 12.29
CA SER A 116 -5.88 22.73 12.43
C SER A 116 -4.63 23.51 12.00
N PRO A 117 -4.77 24.57 11.17
CA PRO A 117 -3.66 25.47 10.84
C PRO A 117 -3.02 26.14 12.06
N ALA A 118 -3.70 26.16 13.21
CA ALA A 118 -3.12 26.62 14.46
C ALA A 118 -1.96 25.72 14.96
N HIS A 119 -1.97 24.43 14.60
CA HIS A 119 -0.88 23.51 14.90
C HIS A 119 0.13 23.43 13.75
N LEU A 120 -0.35 23.34 12.51
CA LEU A 120 0.49 23.25 11.31
C LEU A 120 -0.07 24.12 10.17
N PRO A 121 0.36 25.40 10.06
CA PRO A 121 -0.22 26.36 9.12
C PRO A 121 -0.20 25.93 7.64
N SER A 122 0.89 25.29 7.18
CA SER A 122 1.10 24.94 5.78
C SER A 122 0.75 23.49 5.44
N PHE A 123 0.39 22.66 6.42
CA PHE A 123 0.25 21.21 6.20
C PHE A 123 -0.74 20.87 5.09
N GLN A 124 -1.91 21.50 5.11
CA GLN A 124 -2.95 21.23 4.11
C GLN A 124 -2.51 21.65 2.69
N SER A 125 -1.89 22.83 2.54
CA SER A 125 -1.46 23.31 1.23
C SER A 125 -0.32 22.45 0.67
N ASP A 126 0.65 22.09 1.51
CA ASP A 126 1.82 21.30 1.12
C ASP A 126 1.39 19.88 0.73
N ALA A 127 0.52 19.26 1.53
CA ALA A 127 -0.03 17.94 1.24
C ALA A 127 -0.83 17.95 -0.07
N LYS A 128 -1.74 18.91 -0.27
CA LYS A 128 -2.51 19.01 -1.52
C LYS A 128 -1.62 19.22 -2.75
N ALA A 129 -0.61 20.08 -2.65
CA ALA A 129 0.33 20.31 -3.74
C ALA A 129 1.05 19.02 -4.14
N PHE A 130 1.50 18.22 -3.17
CA PHE A 130 2.10 16.92 -3.43
C PHE A 130 1.09 15.91 -3.99
N MET A 131 -0.13 15.86 -3.43
CA MET A 131 -1.21 14.98 -3.93
C MET A 131 -1.50 15.22 -5.40
N HIS A 132 -1.55 16.48 -5.86
CA HIS A 132 -1.74 16.79 -7.28
C HIS A 132 -0.60 16.26 -8.15
N LYS A 133 0.66 16.29 -7.68
CA LYS A 133 1.80 15.72 -8.41
C LYS A 133 1.72 14.19 -8.49
N ALA A 134 1.37 13.55 -7.38
CA ALA A 134 1.15 12.09 -7.34
C ALA A 134 -0.01 11.68 -8.25
N GLN A 135 -1.09 12.47 -8.31
CA GLN A 135 -2.19 12.25 -9.25
C GLN A 135 -1.72 12.39 -10.70
N SER A 136 -1.02 13.46 -11.07
CA SER A 136 -0.53 13.63 -12.44
C SER A 136 0.44 12.53 -12.88
N LEU A 137 1.24 11.99 -11.95
CA LEU A 137 2.05 10.81 -12.22
C LEU A 137 1.17 9.56 -12.42
N SER A 138 0.18 9.35 -11.56
CA SER A 138 -0.78 8.23 -11.68
C SER A 138 -1.53 8.26 -13.01
N GLU A 139 -1.94 9.45 -13.49
CA GLU A 139 -2.64 9.62 -14.77
C GLU A 139 -1.81 9.19 -15.98
N LYS A 140 -0.48 9.41 -15.95
CA LYS A 140 0.43 8.87 -16.99
C LYS A 140 0.40 7.34 -17.02
N LEU A 141 0.40 6.70 -15.86
CA LEU A 141 0.34 5.24 -15.76
C LEU A 141 -1.05 4.71 -16.16
N MET A 142 -2.11 5.39 -15.74
CA MET A 142 -3.49 5.09 -16.12
C MET A 142 -3.68 5.12 -17.64
N LEU A 143 -3.08 6.09 -18.32
CA LEU A 143 -3.06 6.14 -19.79
C LEU A 143 -2.37 4.89 -20.36
N CYS A 144 -1.17 4.55 -19.88
CA CYS A 144 -0.46 3.34 -20.31
C CYS A 144 -1.28 2.06 -20.09
N PHE A 145 -1.94 1.92 -18.94
CA PHE A 145 -2.81 0.77 -18.66
C PHE A 145 -4.05 0.74 -19.55
N ALA A 146 -4.67 1.90 -19.81
CA ALA A 146 -5.81 2.00 -20.71
C ALA A 146 -5.44 1.52 -22.12
N ARG A 147 -4.35 2.07 -22.68
CA ARG A 147 -3.81 1.62 -23.98
C ARG A 147 -3.46 0.14 -23.98
N GLY A 148 -2.77 -0.32 -22.93
CA GLY A 148 -2.39 -1.71 -22.77
C GLY A 148 -3.58 -2.66 -22.83
N LEU A 149 -4.72 -2.28 -22.27
CA LEU A 149 -5.95 -3.07 -22.25
C LEU A 149 -6.89 -2.80 -23.45
N GLY A 150 -6.53 -1.88 -24.34
CA GLY A 150 -7.34 -1.52 -25.50
C GLY A 150 -8.51 -0.59 -25.18
N PHE A 151 -8.47 0.12 -24.05
CA PHE A 151 -9.44 1.15 -23.70
C PHE A 151 -9.02 2.53 -24.27
N PRO A 152 -9.95 3.50 -24.35
CA PRO A 152 -9.60 4.90 -24.63
C PRO A 152 -8.59 5.46 -23.62
N ASP A 153 -7.67 6.32 -24.07
CA ASP A 153 -6.57 6.87 -23.26
C ASP A 153 -7.03 7.48 -21.91
N ASP A 154 -8.22 8.09 -21.87
CA ASP A 154 -8.76 8.76 -20.69
C ASP A 154 -9.67 7.87 -19.82
N TYR A 155 -9.79 6.57 -20.14
CA TYR A 155 -10.73 5.65 -19.49
C TYR A 155 -10.51 5.57 -17.97
N PHE A 156 -9.29 5.24 -17.55
CA PHE A 156 -8.98 5.14 -16.13
C PHE A 156 -8.88 6.51 -15.44
N ILE A 157 -8.51 7.56 -16.17
CA ILE A 157 -8.45 8.93 -15.63
C ILE A 157 -9.84 9.39 -15.21
N LYS A 158 -10.85 9.22 -16.09
CA LYS A 158 -12.26 9.51 -15.77
C LYS A 158 -12.80 8.67 -14.62
N ALA A 159 -12.38 7.40 -14.54
CA ALA A 159 -12.76 6.52 -13.45
C ALA A 159 -12.20 6.96 -12.09
N HIS A 160 -11.16 7.79 -12.06
CA HIS A 160 -10.45 8.24 -10.86
C HIS A 160 -10.43 9.78 -10.76
N ASP A 161 -11.49 10.44 -11.22
CA ASP A 161 -11.58 11.91 -11.26
C ASP A 161 -11.53 12.52 -9.86
N ILE A 162 -10.42 13.21 -9.57
CA ILE A 162 -10.18 13.86 -8.27
C ILE A 162 -10.98 15.14 -8.06
N SER A 163 -11.62 15.69 -9.10
CA SER A 163 -12.49 16.87 -8.98
C SER A 163 -13.83 16.54 -8.33
N ARG A 164 -14.19 15.25 -8.29
CA ARG A 164 -15.44 14.81 -7.69
C ARG A 164 -15.41 14.86 -6.16
N PRO A 165 -16.50 15.29 -5.50
CA PRO A 165 -16.57 15.37 -4.05
C PRO A 165 -16.49 14.00 -3.36
N ASP A 166 -16.84 12.93 -4.06
CA ASP A 166 -16.78 11.53 -3.62
C ASP A 166 -15.50 10.80 -4.08
N CYS A 167 -14.47 11.52 -4.55
CA CYS A 167 -13.16 10.95 -4.84
C CYS A 167 -12.62 10.16 -3.64
N GLN A 168 -12.13 8.95 -3.92
CA GLN A 168 -11.65 8.01 -2.91
C GLN A 168 -10.13 7.79 -2.96
N SER A 169 -9.40 8.43 -3.90
CA SER A 169 -7.94 8.33 -3.95
C SER A 169 -7.33 8.95 -2.70
N VAL A 170 -6.38 8.24 -2.09
CA VAL A 170 -5.87 8.55 -0.75
C VAL A 170 -4.36 8.69 -0.78
N LEU A 171 -3.86 9.81 -0.27
CA LEU A 171 -2.48 9.91 0.20
C LEU A 171 -2.43 9.45 1.65
N ARG A 172 -1.68 8.39 1.92
CA ARG A 172 -1.45 7.86 3.25
C ARG A 172 -0.03 8.18 3.68
N LEU A 173 0.08 9.01 4.71
CA LEU A 173 1.32 9.23 5.44
C LEU A 173 1.48 8.10 6.46
N LEU A 174 2.65 7.45 6.51
CA LEU A 174 2.92 6.32 7.41
C LEU A 174 4.17 6.59 8.24
N HIS A 175 4.05 6.37 9.55
CA HIS A 175 5.15 6.36 10.49
C HIS A 175 5.18 5.01 11.21
N TYR A 176 6.26 4.26 11.00
CA TYR A 176 6.55 3.02 11.70
C TYR A 176 7.55 3.31 12.80
N PHE A 177 7.20 2.95 14.03
CA PHE A 177 8.00 3.29 15.19
C PHE A 177 9.38 2.62 15.15
N ALA A 178 10.34 3.28 15.79
CA ALA A 178 11.65 2.70 16.03
C ALA A 178 11.51 1.41 16.86
N VAL A 179 12.41 0.47 16.60
CA VAL A 179 12.50 -0.79 17.33
C VAL A 179 13.72 -0.73 18.22
N ASP A 180 13.52 -0.96 19.52
CA ASP A 180 14.62 -1.07 20.47
C ASP A 180 15.40 -2.37 20.23
N ARG A 181 16.63 -2.23 19.73
CA ARG A 181 17.54 -3.36 19.46
C ARG A 181 17.94 -4.10 20.74
N SER A 182 17.85 -3.46 21.91
CA SER A 182 18.21 -4.03 23.21
C SER A 182 17.08 -4.84 23.85
N ALA A 183 15.83 -4.71 23.37
CA ALA A 183 14.66 -5.41 23.89
C ALA A 183 14.60 -6.92 23.55
N GLY A 184 15.66 -7.46 22.93
CA GLY A 184 15.74 -8.85 22.47
C GLY A 184 15.12 -9.06 21.09
N PRO A 185 15.19 -10.28 20.54
CA PRO A 185 14.63 -10.57 19.23
C PRO A 185 13.11 -10.38 19.26
N LEU A 186 12.61 -9.51 18.37
CA LEU A 186 11.19 -9.47 18.06
C LEU A 186 10.76 -10.87 17.58
N SER A 187 9.55 -11.30 17.94
CA SER A 187 9.03 -12.55 17.39
C SER A 187 9.01 -12.48 15.85
N GLU A 188 9.32 -13.57 15.15
CA GLU A 188 9.29 -13.60 13.67
C GLU A 188 7.90 -13.28 13.07
N SER A 189 6.87 -13.26 13.91
CA SER A 189 5.52 -12.84 13.56
C SER A 189 5.35 -11.32 13.55
N PHE A 190 6.28 -10.55 14.12
CA PHE A 190 6.18 -9.11 14.24
C PHE A 190 6.52 -8.41 12.90
N TYR A 191 5.52 -7.79 12.30
CA TYR A 191 5.66 -7.04 11.05
C TYR A 191 5.37 -5.56 11.30
N ARG A 192 6.09 -4.68 10.60
CA ARG A 192 5.73 -3.26 10.49
C ARG A 192 4.43 -3.12 9.68
N ALA A 193 4.28 -3.92 8.62
CA ALA A 193 3.01 -4.21 7.94
C ALA A 193 3.05 -5.66 7.43
N GLY A 194 2.03 -6.45 7.77
CA GLY A 194 1.96 -7.86 7.34
C GLY A 194 1.75 -8.02 5.82
N ALA A 195 1.92 -9.25 5.33
CA ALA A 195 1.65 -9.59 3.93
C ALA A 195 0.22 -9.24 3.51
N HIS A 196 0.08 -8.46 2.45
CA HIS A 196 -1.19 -8.07 1.83
C HIS A 196 -1.00 -7.74 0.35
N ALA A 197 -2.10 -7.66 -0.37
CA ALA A 197 -2.20 -6.99 -1.66
C ALA A 197 -3.15 -5.80 -1.49
N ASP A 198 -2.86 -4.69 -2.15
CA ASP A 198 -3.74 -3.52 -2.13
C ASP A 198 -4.98 -3.78 -2.98
N TRP A 199 -6.12 -3.16 -2.65
CA TRP A 199 -7.36 -3.35 -3.40
C TRP A 199 -7.65 -2.22 -4.39
N ASP A 200 -6.73 -1.28 -4.52
CA ASP A 200 -6.83 -0.11 -5.39
C ASP A 200 -6.45 -0.45 -6.84
N LEU A 201 -6.49 0.53 -7.73
CA LEU A 201 -6.04 0.37 -9.12
C LEU A 201 -4.51 0.21 -9.17
N LEU A 202 -3.81 1.23 -8.66
CA LEU A 202 -2.36 1.27 -8.54
C LEU A 202 -1.97 2.13 -7.34
N THR A 203 -0.90 1.74 -6.68
CA THR A 203 -0.29 2.49 -5.58
C THR A 203 1.05 3.07 -6.02
N LEU A 204 1.26 4.37 -5.76
CA LEU A 204 2.59 4.98 -5.80
C LEU A 204 3.18 5.02 -4.39
N LEU A 205 4.28 4.32 -4.17
CA LEU A 205 4.98 4.24 -2.89
C LEU A 205 6.27 5.06 -2.94
N PHE A 206 6.35 6.04 -2.05
CA PHE A 206 7.51 6.87 -1.80
C PHE A 206 8.19 6.40 -0.52
N GLN A 207 9.50 6.16 -0.59
CA GLN A 207 10.30 5.67 0.52
C GLN A 207 11.70 6.26 0.46
N ARG A 208 12.29 6.51 1.64
CA ARG A 208 13.66 6.99 1.74
C ARG A 208 14.68 5.86 1.55
N PRO A 209 15.80 6.12 0.84
CA PRO A 209 16.93 5.20 0.78
C PRO A 209 17.42 4.79 2.17
N GLY A 210 17.88 3.55 2.31
CA GLY A 210 18.45 3.03 3.56
C GLY A 210 17.44 2.67 4.66
N GLN A 211 16.14 2.95 4.49
CA GLN A 211 15.12 2.50 5.43
C GLN A 211 14.54 1.14 5.00
N SER A 212 15.22 0.04 5.36
CA SER A 212 14.82 -1.32 4.93
C SER A 212 13.41 -1.74 5.41
N GLY A 213 12.83 -2.73 4.72
CA GLY A 213 11.67 -3.48 5.23
C GLY A 213 10.64 -3.87 4.17
N LEU A 214 10.54 -3.17 3.05
CA LEU A 214 9.62 -3.57 1.98
C LEU A 214 10.10 -4.87 1.33
N GLU A 215 9.21 -5.86 1.29
CA GLU A 215 9.45 -7.12 0.62
C GLU A 215 8.25 -7.49 -0.24
N ILE A 216 8.53 -8.02 -1.43
CA ILE A 216 7.51 -8.51 -2.37
C ILE A 216 7.51 -10.02 -2.46
N CYS A 217 6.36 -10.59 -2.73
CA CYS A 217 6.16 -12.02 -2.96
C CYS A 217 5.29 -12.22 -4.20
N PRO A 218 5.92 -12.36 -5.38
CA PRO A 218 5.25 -12.81 -6.58
C PRO A 218 4.75 -14.25 -6.39
N GLY A 219 3.53 -14.52 -6.83
CA GLY A 219 2.91 -15.85 -6.68
C GLY A 219 1.39 -15.85 -6.70
N ARG A 220 0.77 -14.76 -7.16
CA ARG A 220 -0.67 -14.68 -7.33
C ARG A 220 -1.02 -14.77 -8.80
N GLU A 221 -1.71 -15.84 -9.19
CA GLU A 221 -2.11 -16.06 -10.58
C GLU A 221 -3.42 -15.34 -10.91
N ALA A 222 -4.34 -15.26 -9.95
CA ALA A 222 -5.69 -14.68 -10.09
C ALA A 222 -6.08 -13.80 -8.88
N VAL A 223 -6.97 -12.81 -9.06
CA VAL A 223 -7.46 -11.96 -7.96
C VAL A 223 -8.23 -12.77 -6.89
N THR A 224 -8.61 -14.00 -7.17
CA THR A 224 -9.24 -14.90 -6.19
C THR A 224 -8.26 -15.89 -5.56
N SER A 225 -7.03 -15.98 -6.08
CA SER A 225 -5.99 -16.82 -5.50
C SER A 225 -5.39 -16.18 -4.25
N PHE A 226 -5.22 -16.98 -3.21
CA PHE A 226 -4.42 -16.63 -2.04
C PHE A 226 -3.00 -17.17 -2.28
N GLY A 227 -2.08 -16.29 -2.63
CA GLY A 227 -0.66 -16.62 -2.70
C GLY A 227 0.00 -16.38 -1.35
N MET A 228 0.48 -17.45 -0.71
CA MET A 228 1.63 -17.33 0.19
C MET A 228 2.78 -17.97 -0.55
N GLY A 229 3.56 -17.17 -1.28
CA GLY A 229 4.81 -17.67 -1.81
C GLY A 229 5.80 -17.85 -0.65
N ASP A 230 6.54 -18.94 -0.70
CA ASP A 230 7.60 -19.23 0.26
C ASP A 230 8.80 -18.28 0.12
N THR A 231 8.84 -17.48 -0.95
CA THR A 231 10.03 -16.74 -1.38
C THR A 231 9.72 -15.26 -1.56
N TRP A 232 10.43 -14.44 -0.78
CA TRP A 232 10.30 -12.98 -0.74
C TRP A 232 11.49 -12.33 -1.43
N THR A 233 11.31 -11.11 -1.92
CA THR A 233 12.39 -10.29 -2.49
C THR A 233 12.41 -8.95 -1.77
N LYS A 234 13.57 -8.57 -1.23
CA LYS A 234 13.78 -7.25 -0.62
C LYS A 234 13.85 -6.19 -1.71
N ILE A 235 13.22 -5.05 -1.47
CA ILE A 235 13.24 -3.93 -2.41
C ILE A 235 14.15 -2.82 -1.86
N ASP A 236 15.19 -2.52 -2.62
CA ASP A 236 16.06 -1.38 -2.38
C ASP A 236 15.59 -0.17 -3.19
N PHE A 237 15.74 1.00 -2.59
CA PHE A 237 15.27 2.26 -3.15
C PHE A 237 16.44 3.18 -3.48
N ALA A 238 16.56 3.54 -4.75
CA ALA A 238 17.43 4.64 -5.15
C ALA A 238 16.78 5.99 -4.81
N PRO A 239 17.56 7.04 -4.51
CA PRO A 239 17.01 8.37 -4.27
C PRO A 239 16.16 8.85 -5.48
N GLY A 240 14.92 9.25 -5.21
CA GLY A 240 13.99 9.76 -6.24
C GLY A 240 13.22 8.69 -7.02
N ASP A 241 13.56 7.41 -6.86
CA ASP A 241 12.78 6.31 -7.41
C ASP A 241 11.42 6.22 -6.70
N ILE A 242 10.35 6.00 -7.46
CA ILE A 242 8.99 5.80 -6.93
C ILE A 242 8.57 4.37 -7.29
N VAL A 243 8.27 3.55 -6.30
CA VAL A 243 7.77 2.20 -6.56
C VAL A 243 6.28 2.27 -6.89
N CYS A 244 5.87 1.59 -7.95
CA CYS A 244 4.48 1.41 -8.31
C CYS A 244 4.11 -0.07 -8.16
N ASN A 245 2.95 -0.34 -7.58
CA ASN A 245 2.35 -1.66 -7.56
C ASN A 245 0.92 -1.67 -8.06
N ILE A 246 0.53 -2.80 -8.65
CA ILE A 246 -0.82 -3.06 -9.15
C ILE A 246 -1.66 -3.62 -8.00
N GLY A 247 -2.86 -3.07 -7.80
CA GLY A 247 -3.81 -3.59 -6.81
C GLY A 247 -4.82 -4.57 -7.41
N ASP A 248 -5.59 -5.22 -6.54
CA ASP A 248 -6.59 -6.23 -6.90
C ASP A 248 -7.63 -5.70 -7.88
N LEU A 249 -7.94 -4.41 -7.81
CA LEU A 249 -8.89 -3.79 -8.73
C LEU A 249 -8.37 -3.86 -10.16
N LEU A 250 -7.14 -3.41 -10.43
CA LEU A 250 -6.60 -3.45 -11.78
C LEU A 250 -6.31 -4.89 -12.25
N MET A 251 -5.94 -5.79 -11.34
CA MET A 251 -5.88 -7.23 -11.67
C MET A 251 -7.24 -7.75 -12.14
N SER A 252 -8.32 -7.47 -11.42
CA SER A 252 -9.68 -7.87 -11.81
C SER A 252 -10.14 -7.16 -13.09
N TRP A 253 -9.90 -5.85 -13.22
CA TRP A 253 -10.29 -5.03 -14.37
C TRP A 253 -9.51 -5.36 -15.64
N SER A 254 -8.37 -6.01 -15.52
CA SER A 254 -7.58 -6.53 -16.65
C SER A 254 -7.87 -8.01 -16.95
N ASP A 255 -8.88 -8.61 -16.33
CA ASP A 255 -9.21 -10.04 -16.42
C ASP A 255 -8.06 -10.98 -15.98
N ASP A 256 -7.35 -10.59 -14.92
CA ASP A 256 -6.11 -11.18 -14.39
C ASP A 256 -4.89 -11.10 -15.32
N ARG A 257 -4.92 -10.25 -16.34
CA ARG A 257 -3.77 -10.02 -17.20
C ARG A 257 -2.64 -9.33 -16.43
N PHE A 258 -2.97 -8.26 -15.69
CA PHE A 258 -2.03 -7.60 -14.79
C PHE A 258 -2.07 -8.24 -13.41
N LYS A 259 -0.95 -8.28 -12.71
CA LYS A 259 -0.78 -9.04 -11.47
C LYS A 259 -0.74 -8.13 -10.27
N SER A 260 -1.62 -8.36 -9.31
CA SER A 260 -1.45 -7.80 -7.97
C SER A 260 -0.67 -8.77 -7.10
N THR A 261 0.50 -8.37 -6.64
CA THR A 261 1.38 -9.24 -5.86
C THR A 261 1.39 -8.87 -4.38
N PHE A 262 1.65 -9.88 -3.56
CA PHE A 262 1.73 -9.68 -2.13
C PHE A 262 2.98 -8.89 -1.79
N HIS A 263 2.85 -8.00 -0.81
CA HIS A 263 3.97 -7.28 -0.25
C HIS A 263 3.77 -7.09 1.25
N ARG A 264 4.88 -6.84 1.96
CA ARG A 264 4.90 -6.62 3.40
C ARG A 264 5.97 -5.61 3.76
N VAL A 265 5.85 -5.02 4.94
CA VAL A 265 6.95 -4.31 5.58
C VAL A 265 7.40 -5.15 6.77
N LYS A 266 8.51 -5.88 6.60
CA LYS A 266 9.11 -6.67 7.67
C LYS A 266 9.64 -5.74 8.76
N ALA A 267 9.50 -6.16 10.01
CA ALA A 267 10.19 -5.48 11.08
C ALA A 267 11.69 -5.81 11.03
N PRO A 268 12.55 -4.87 11.44
CA PRO A 268 13.99 -5.09 11.46
C PRO A 268 14.33 -6.25 12.39
N SER A 269 14.98 -7.28 11.85
CA SER A 269 15.33 -8.51 12.58
C SER A 269 16.69 -9.10 12.17
N GLU A 270 17.22 -8.67 11.03
CA GLU A 270 18.46 -9.19 10.43
C GLU A 270 19.60 -8.17 10.54
N GLU A 271 20.83 -8.64 10.36
CA GLU A 271 21.99 -7.75 10.25
C GLU A 271 21.83 -6.83 9.03
N GLY A 272 22.10 -5.53 9.22
CA GLY A 272 21.91 -4.51 8.19
C GLY A 272 20.50 -3.90 8.13
N ASP A 273 19.52 -4.42 8.87
CA ASP A 273 18.19 -3.83 8.92
C ASP A 273 18.15 -2.46 9.62
N TYR A 274 17.23 -1.61 9.19
CA TYR A 274 17.04 -0.27 9.77
C TYR A 274 16.06 -0.28 10.96
N PHE A 275 16.62 -0.12 12.17
CA PHE A 275 15.88 -0.11 13.44
C PHE A 275 15.25 1.24 13.81
N GLY A 276 15.65 2.33 13.15
CA GLY A 276 15.12 3.67 13.41
C GLY A 276 13.65 3.85 12.97
N PRO A 277 13.06 5.05 13.21
CA PRO A 277 11.72 5.37 12.75
C PRO A 277 11.68 5.36 11.22
N ARG A 278 10.78 4.57 10.64
CA ARG A 278 10.64 4.46 9.19
C ARG A 278 9.43 5.27 8.74
N TYR A 279 9.60 6.06 7.70
CA TYR A 279 8.52 6.81 7.07
C TYR A 279 8.31 6.33 5.65
N SER A 280 7.05 6.20 5.24
CA SER A 280 6.69 6.01 3.84
C SER A 280 5.41 6.76 3.53
N ILE A 281 5.24 7.11 2.27
CA ILE A 281 4.04 7.78 1.78
C ILE A 281 3.50 6.93 0.65
N ALA A 282 2.22 6.57 0.70
CA ALA A 282 1.57 5.77 -0.32
C ALA A 282 0.39 6.54 -0.90
N PHE A 283 0.33 6.68 -2.22
CA PHE A 283 -0.79 7.28 -2.93
C PHE A 283 -1.59 6.18 -3.64
N PHE A 284 -2.77 5.88 -3.10
CA PHE A 284 -3.67 4.83 -3.58
C PHE A 284 -4.68 5.42 -4.56
N ASN A 285 -4.79 4.84 -5.75
CA ASN A 285 -5.75 5.27 -6.76
C ASN A 285 -7.02 4.43 -6.67
N GLN A 286 -8.09 5.02 -6.13
CA GLN A 286 -9.38 4.36 -5.98
C GLN A 286 -10.40 4.95 -6.96
N PRO A 287 -11.24 4.13 -7.60
CA PRO A 287 -12.21 4.62 -8.56
C PRO A 287 -13.32 5.38 -7.84
N CYS A 288 -14.02 6.23 -8.58
CA CYS A 288 -15.29 6.80 -8.13
C CYS A 288 -16.26 5.68 -7.75
N THR A 289 -17.09 5.91 -6.72
CA THR A 289 -17.95 4.87 -6.14
C THR A 289 -18.94 4.26 -7.14
N ASP A 290 -19.38 5.05 -8.11
CA ASP A 290 -20.33 4.69 -9.16
C ASP A 290 -19.67 4.19 -10.46
N CYS A 291 -18.34 4.21 -10.54
CA CYS A 291 -17.63 3.77 -11.72
C CYS A 291 -17.88 2.28 -11.99
N GLU A 292 -18.32 1.94 -13.19
CA GLU A 292 -18.51 0.55 -13.58
C GLU A 292 -17.18 -0.12 -13.95
N ILE A 293 -16.87 -1.19 -13.23
CA ILE A 293 -15.69 -2.03 -13.38
C ILE A 293 -16.06 -3.24 -14.22
N GLN A 294 -15.44 -3.37 -15.38
CA GLN A 294 -15.58 -4.53 -16.25
C GLN A 294 -14.33 -4.68 -17.12
N GLY A 295 -13.66 -5.82 -17.04
CA GLY A 295 -12.52 -6.13 -17.91
C GLY A 295 -12.92 -6.39 -19.37
N PRO A 296 -11.98 -6.22 -20.32
CA PRO A 296 -12.24 -6.30 -21.75
C PRO A 296 -12.76 -7.68 -22.22
N LYS A 297 -12.45 -8.75 -21.50
CA LYS A 297 -12.91 -10.12 -21.78
C LYS A 297 -14.12 -10.53 -20.96
N GLY A 298 -14.60 -9.69 -20.04
CA GLY A 298 -15.77 -10.01 -19.23
C GLY A 298 -15.56 -11.16 -18.23
N LYS A 299 -14.32 -11.40 -17.76
CA LYS A 299 -14.00 -12.56 -16.90
C LYS A 299 -14.72 -12.53 -15.57
N TYR A 300 -14.88 -11.33 -15.00
CA TYR A 300 -15.63 -11.07 -13.77
C TYR A 300 -16.95 -10.36 -14.09
N PRO A 301 -17.99 -10.51 -13.26
CA PRO A 301 -19.21 -9.72 -13.39
C PRO A 301 -18.93 -8.23 -13.30
N ARG A 302 -19.73 -7.42 -14.00
CA ARG A 302 -19.73 -5.97 -13.84
C ARG A 302 -20.12 -5.62 -12.42
N VAL A 303 -19.34 -4.74 -11.79
CA VAL A 303 -19.60 -4.19 -10.46
C VAL A 303 -19.27 -2.70 -10.46
N THR A 304 -19.83 -1.95 -9.52
CA THR A 304 -19.43 -0.56 -9.26
C THR A 304 -18.17 -0.49 -8.39
N GLY A 305 -17.49 0.66 -8.38
CA GLY A 305 -16.37 0.94 -7.47
C GLY A 305 -16.73 0.66 -6.00
N ALA A 306 -17.91 1.09 -5.56
CA ALA A 306 -18.41 0.85 -4.21
C ALA A 306 -18.60 -0.65 -3.90
N GLU A 307 -19.17 -1.42 -4.84
CA GLU A 307 -19.34 -2.86 -4.69
C GLU A 307 -18.01 -3.60 -4.63
N PHE A 308 -17.04 -3.20 -5.46
CA PHE A 308 -15.70 -3.78 -5.44
C PHE A 308 -15.00 -3.54 -4.10
N THR A 309 -14.98 -2.28 -3.63
CA THR A 309 -14.36 -1.92 -2.34
C THR A 309 -15.03 -2.65 -1.18
N LYS A 310 -16.37 -2.71 -1.17
CA LYS A 310 -17.13 -3.45 -0.15
C LYS A 310 -16.77 -4.93 -0.15
N ALA A 311 -16.75 -5.59 -1.31
CA ALA A 311 -16.39 -6.99 -1.42
C ALA A 311 -14.94 -7.25 -0.95
N ALA A 312 -14.00 -6.34 -1.27
CA ALA A 312 -12.63 -6.44 -0.81
C ALA A 312 -12.51 -6.32 0.72
N MET A 313 -13.22 -5.36 1.33
CA MET A 313 -13.30 -5.22 2.79
C MET A 313 -13.89 -6.47 3.46
N GLU A 314 -14.96 -7.03 2.90
CA GLU A 314 -15.60 -8.25 3.42
C GLU A 314 -14.67 -9.46 3.33
N ARG A 315 -13.96 -9.66 2.20
CA ARG A 315 -12.94 -10.72 2.05
C ARG A 315 -11.86 -10.59 3.12
N ASN A 316 -11.38 -9.38 3.35
CA ASN A 316 -10.34 -9.12 4.34
C ASN A 316 -10.83 -9.35 5.77
N PHE A 317 -12.06 -8.93 6.09
CA PHE A 317 -12.66 -9.20 7.39
C PHE A 317 -12.85 -10.71 7.63
N ALA A 318 -13.33 -11.44 6.61
CA ALA A 318 -13.49 -12.89 6.67
C ALA A 318 -12.14 -13.60 6.88
N ALA A 319 -11.10 -13.21 6.14
CA ALA A 319 -9.75 -13.76 6.30
C ALA A 319 -9.18 -13.49 7.70
N LEU A 320 -9.37 -12.27 8.24
CA LEU A 320 -8.98 -11.93 9.61
C LEU A 320 -9.71 -12.79 10.64
N LYS A 321 -11.01 -13.02 10.45
CA LYS A 321 -11.82 -13.88 11.33
C LYS A 321 -11.35 -15.33 11.29
N ALA A 322 -11.17 -15.91 10.10
CA ALA A 322 -10.69 -17.28 9.94
C ALA A 322 -9.33 -17.49 10.61
N LYS A 323 -8.40 -16.54 10.44
CA LYS A 323 -7.08 -16.60 11.07
C LYS A 323 -7.14 -16.49 12.60
N LYS A 324 -8.07 -15.70 13.15
CA LYS A 324 -8.33 -15.65 14.61
C LYS A 324 -8.84 -16.99 15.13
N GLU A 325 -9.75 -17.63 14.40
CA GLU A 325 -10.31 -18.94 14.76
C GLU A 325 -9.27 -20.07 14.65
N GLU A 326 -8.38 -20.02 13.67
CA GLU A 326 -7.24 -20.95 13.55
C GLU A 326 -6.29 -20.81 14.74
N MET A 327 -5.87 -19.59 15.07
CA MET A 327 -4.97 -19.36 16.20
C MET A 327 -5.59 -19.69 17.56
N GLY A 328 -6.89 -19.44 17.72
CA GLY A 328 -7.62 -19.85 18.92
C GLY A 328 -7.59 -21.37 19.09
N ARG A 329 -7.72 -22.13 17.99
CA ARG A 329 -7.61 -23.60 17.98
C ARG A 329 -6.19 -24.07 18.29
N GLU A 330 -5.16 -23.44 17.72
CA GLU A 330 -3.76 -23.76 18.00
C GLU A 330 -3.38 -23.50 19.45
N GLN A 331 -3.80 -22.37 20.03
CA GLN A 331 -3.55 -22.05 21.44
C GLN A 331 -4.26 -23.03 22.39
N GLN A 332 -5.48 -23.47 22.06
CA GLN A 332 -6.17 -24.52 22.81
C GLN A 332 -5.47 -25.88 22.71
N ALA A 333 -4.94 -26.24 21.54
CA ALA A 333 -4.19 -27.48 21.34
C ALA A 333 -2.84 -27.49 22.09
N VAL A 334 -2.14 -26.36 22.12
CA VAL A 334 -0.89 -26.19 22.89
C VAL A 334 -1.18 -26.19 24.40
N GLY A 335 -2.26 -25.54 24.85
CA GLY A 335 -2.69 -25.57 26.25
C GLY A 335 -3.11 -26.97 26.74
N ALA A 336 -3.80 -27.73 25.88
CA ALA A 336 -4.20 -29.11 26.18
C ALA A 336 -2.99 -30.06 26.25
N SER A 337 -2.00 -29.92 25.36
CA SER A 337 -0.78 -30.74 25.40
C SER A 337 0.15 -30.39 26.57
N ALA A 338 0.17 -29.13 27.03
CA ALA A 338 0.89 -28.73 28.23
C ALA A 338 0.27 -29.28 29.54
N GLN A 339 -1.05 -29.48 29.60
CA GLN A 339 -1.71 -30.11 30.77
C GLN A 339 -1.47 -31.62 30.87
N VAL A 340 -1.22 -32.30 29.74
CA VAL A 340 -0.94 -33.75 29.74
C VAL A 340 0.51 -34.07 30.14
N GLY A 341 1.43 -33.11 30.03
CA GLY A 341 2.85 -33.27 30.40
C GLY A 341 3.22 -33.03 31.88
N VAL A 342 2.26 -32.65 32.73
CA VAL A 342 2.48 -32.41 34.18
C VAL A 342 2.04 -33.61 35.03
N VAL A 343 1.63 -34.72 34.40
CA VAL A 343 1.30 -35.98 35.07
C VAL A 343 2.20 -37.09 34.50
N SER A 344 3.47 -37.08 34.88
CA SER A 344 4.36 -38.25 34.80
C SER A 344 5.34 -38.26 35.95
#